data_AF-A0A538HD54-F1
#
_entry.id   AF-A0A538HD54-F1
#
_cell.length_a   1.000
_cell.length_b   1.000
_cell.length_c   1.000
_cell.angle_alpha   90.00
_cell.angle_beta   90.00
_cell.angle_gamma   90.00
#
_symmetry.space_group_name_H-M   'P 1'
#
loop_
_entity.id
_entity.type
_entity.pdbx_description
1 polymer ?
#
loop_
_entity_poly.entity_id
_entity_poly.type
_entity_poly.pdbx_seq_one_letter_code
_entity_poly.pdbx_strand_id
1 'polypeptide(L)'
;MLQDQHFGLSKIRGGDNSGRADAYRALAEGDADRIEQKYVDTLSAADKASYDASHATDVNQATSKEASVPPALVSFFAAPYALGDQFVDSIDQARGGSGVDAAFRNPPHSEKPLLDPFVYPAGDRVVNVSRPKLASGEKRVDKGDFGAVAWYLVLASRLDPHRALDAVDGWGGDAYVAFNRALGSVMSDWAKAMPAGAARVTVGATVEVESCDPGASAGSSGPAGSGDLLTLPATRSAIAVGAVKQGATERAAECFSHKVVDLLTIQQLDASDAELEALGLTAKIRDAALACRGSG
;
A
#
# COMPACT_ATOMS: atom_id res chain seq x y z
N MET A 1 13.29 15.55 7.13
CA MET A 1 14.04 14.34 7.51
C MET A 1 15.53 14.53 7.16
N LEU A 2 16.46 13.88 7.86
CA LEU A 2 17.91 13.95 7.58
C LEU A 2 18.23 13.50 6.13
N GLN A 3 17.46 12.53 5.64
CA GLN A 3 17.48 12.00 4.29
C GLN A 3 17.20 13.09 3.24
N ASP A 4 16.34 14.08 3.54
CA ASP A 4 16.11 15.23 2.65
C ASP A 4 17.33 16.15 2.53
N GLN A 5 18.08 16.32 3.62
CA GLN A 5 19.31 17.11 3.61
C GLN A 5 20.44 16.40 2.87
N HIS A 6 20.52 15.07 2.98
CA HIS A 6 21.61 14.27 2.42
C HIS A 6 21.37 13.84 0.96
N PHE A 7 20.13 13.49 0.59
CA PHE A 7 19.77 12.98 -0.73
C PHE A 7 18.92 13.95 -1.57
N GLY A 8 18.48 15.08 -0.99
CA GLY A 8 17.72 16.10 -1.71
C GLY A 8 16.35 15.60 -2.19
N LEU A 9 15.53 15.09 -1.27
CA LEU A 9 14.27 14.42 -1.61
C LEU A 9 13.29 15.34 -2.35
N SER A 10 13.37 16.65 -2.10
CA SER A 10 12.63 17.71 -2.81
C SER A 10 12.74 17.66 -4.35
N LYS A 11 13.83 17.09 -4.91
CA LYS A 11 14.05 17.02 -6.37
C LYS A 11 13.21 15.96 -7.07
N ILE A 12 12.61 15.02 -6.35
CA ILE A 12 11.83 13.89 -6.91
C ILE A 12 10.32 14.16 -6.87
N ARG A 13 9.86 15.10 -6.03
CA ARG A 13 8.45 15.50 -5.89
C ARG A 13 7.84 16.22 -7.11
N GLY A 14 8.61 16.47 -8.18
CA GLY A 14 8.19 17.31 -9.32
C GLY A 14 7.94 16.58 -10.64
N GLY A 15 7.92 15.24 -10.67
CA GLY A 15 7.77 14.46 -11.91
C GLY A 15 6.34 14.03 -12.26
N ASP A 16 6.06 13.86 -13.56
CA ASP A 16 4.80 13.37 -14.17
C ASP A 16 4.42 11.89 -13.79
N ASN A 17 5.08 11.28 -12.81
CA ASN A 17 4.89 9.88 -12.40
C ASN A 17 4.72 9.84 -10.87
N SER A 18 3.46 9.77 -10.44
CA SER A 18 3.05 9.75 -9.03
C SER A 18 3.62 8.52 -8.31
N GLY A 19 3.52 7.34 -8.92
CA GLY A 19 3.94 6.10 -8.27
C GLY A 19 5.44 6.05 -7.93
N ARG A 20 6.30 6.65 -8.77
CA ARG A 20 7.73 6.79 -8.46
C ARG A 20 7.96 7.74 -7.29
N ALA A 21 7.22 8.85 -7.22
CA ALA A 21 7.36 9.81 -6.14
C ALA A 21 6.89 9.20 -4.80
N ASP A 22 5.81 8.42 -4.84
CA ASP A 22 5.26 7.73 -3.67
C ASP A 22 6.17 6.60 -3.20
N ALA A 23 6.75 5.81 -4.11
CA ALA A 23 7.76 4.81 -3.77
C ALA A 23 9.03 5.43 -3.15
N TYR A 24 9.43 6.61 -3.63
CA TYR A 24 10.57 7.31 -3.05
C TYR A 24 10.27 7.91 -1.67
N ARG A 25 9.04 8.40 -1.47
CA ARG A 25 8.58 8.80 -0.14
C ARG A 25 8.60 7.60 0.79
N ALA A 26 8.06 6.46 0.38
CA ALA A 26 8.05 5.24 1.19
C ALA A 26 9.45 4.75 1.56
N LEU A 27 10.43 4.86 0.65
CA LEU A 27 11.84 4.62 0.97
C LEU A 27 12.37 5.55 2.08
N ALA A 28 11.99 6.84 2.03
CA ALA A 28 12.39 7.81 3.04
C ALA A 28 11.73 7.57 4.40
N GLU A 29 10.43 7.27 4.43
CA GLU A 29 9.70 6.96 5.66
C GLU A 29 10.19 5.63 6.26
N GLY A 30 10.36 4.59 5.45
CA GLY A 30 10.87 3.29 5.92
C GLY A 30 12.30 3.35 6.47
N ASP A 31 13.19 4.17 5.89
CA ASP A 31 14.54 4.36 6.47
C ASP A 31 14.49 5.18 7.77
N ALA A 32 13.53 6.10 7.91
CA ALA A 32 13.30 6.80 9.17
C ALA A 32 12.84 5.83 10.26
N ASP A 33 11.85 4.99 9.97
CA ASP A 33 11.35 3.95 10.87
C ASP A 33 12.46 2.96 11.26
N ARG A 34 13.28 2.53 10.29
CA ARG A 34 14.43 1.66 10.54
C ARG A 34 15.43 2.27 11.52
N ILE A 35 15.71 3.57 11.41
CA ILE A 35 16.63 4.28 12.31
C ILE A 35 15.98 4.51 13.67
N GLU A 36 14.69 4.85 13.70
CA GLU A 36 13.91 4.95 14.93
C GLU A 36 13.94 3.63 15.70
N GLN A 37 13.66 2.49 15.04
CA GLN A 37 13.67 1.19 15.69
C GLN A 37 15.06 0.83 16.24
N LYS A 38 16.14 1.11 15.50
CA LYS A 38 17.51 0.92 15.99
C LYS A 38 17.80 1.77 17.23
N TYR A 39 17.19 2.95 17.36
CA TYR A 39 17.29 3.78 18.56
C TYR A 39 16.43 3.23 19.70
N VAL A 40 15.18 2.83 19.43
CA VAL A 40 14.26 2.23 20.40
C VAL A 40 14.86 0.97 21.02
N ASP A 41 15.57 0.15 20.23
CA ASP A 41 16.26 -1.05 20.70
C ASP A 41 17.40 -0.75 21.69
N THR A 42 17.89 0.50 21.74
CA THR A 42 18.91 0.93 22.72
C THR A 42 18.33 1.43 24.03
N LEU A 43 17.01 1.60 24.10
CA LEU A 43 16.33 2.17 25.26
C LEU A 43 16.32 1.20 26.45
N SER A 44 16.22 1.76 27.65
CA SER A 44 15.91 0.97 28.84
C SER A 44 14.50 0.39 28.73
N ALA A 45 14.21 -0.69 29.46
CA ALA A 45 12.85 -1.26 29.47
C ALA A 45 11.77 -0.25 29.91
N ALA A 46 12.12 0.69 30.80
CA ALA A 46 11.22 1.74 31.25
C ALA A 46 10.96 2.78 30.16
N ASP A 47 12.01 3.21 29.46
CA ASP A 47 11.89 4.17 28.37
C ASP A 47 11.16 3.56 27.17
N LYS A 48 11.43 2.29 26.85
CA LYS A 48 10.69 1.56 25.82
C LYS A 48 9.21 1.45 26.13
N ALA A 49 8.84 1.12 27.38
CA ALA A 49 7.43 1.10 27.79
C ALA A 49 6.77 2.48 27.67
N SER A 50 7.50 3.56 28.00
CA SER A 50 7.01 4.94 27.82
C SER A 50 6.84 5.31 26.35
N TYR A 51 7.77 4.88 25.48
CA TYR A 51 7.68 5.05 24.05
C TYR A 51 6.45 4.31 23.49
N ASP A 52 6.30 3.02 23.81
CA ASP A 52 5.19 2.18 23.34
C ASP A 52 3.82 2.76 23.77
N ALA A 53 3.71 3.26 25.01
CA ALA A 53 2.49 3.89 25.52
C ALA A 53 2.16 5.23 24.82
N SER A 54 3.18 6.03 24.53
CA SER A 54 3.01 7.30 23.81
C SER A 54 2.59 7.05 22.37
N HIS A 55 3.28 6.12 21.69
CA HIS A 55 2.96 5.71 20.33
C HIS A 55 1.54 5.17 20.21
N ALA A 56 1.11 4.30 21.12
CA ALA A 56 -0.28 3.81 21.16
C ALA A 56 -1.30 4.95 21.35
N THR A 57 -0.96 5.99 22.10
CA THR A 57 -1.83 7.16 22.27
C THR A 57 -1.96 7.93 20.96
N ASP A 58 -0.85 8.15 20.25
CA ASP A 58 -0.82 8.88 18.98
C ASP A 58 -1.61 8.14 17.89
N VAL A 59 -1.45 6.82 17.77
CA VAL A 59 -2.21 5.97 16.84
C VAL A 59 -3.71 6.04 17.12
N ASN A 60 -4.12 5.94 18.39
CA ASN A 60 -5.52 6.04 18.78
C ASN A 60 -6.10 7.42 18.45
N GLN A 61 -5.34 8.49 18.68
CA GLN A 61 -5.77 9.85 18.33
C GLN A 61 -5.91 10.02 16.81
N ALA A 62 -4.95 9.53 16.01
CA ALA A 62 -5.01 9.58 14.56
C ALA A 62 -6.27 8.84 14.05
N THR A 63 -6.46 7.59 14.48
CA THR A 63 -7.63 6.76 14.15
C THR A 63 -8.94 7.49 14.46
N SER A 64 -9.04 8.14 15.63
CA SER A 64 -10.25 8.87 16.02
C SER A 64 -10.55 10.08 15.12
N LYS A 65 -9.52 10.78 14.65
CA LYS A 65 -9.64 11.96 13.77
C LYS A 65 -9.96 11.58 12.33
N GLU A 66 -9.58 10.37 11.92
CA GLU A 66 -9.75 9.86 10.56
C GLU A 66 -11.05 9.06 10.37
N ALA A 67 -11.82 8.84 11.44
CA ALA A 67 -13.05 8.04 11.40
C ALA A 67 -14.11 8.51 10.39
N SER A 68 -14.08 9.78 9.98
CA SER A 68 -14.97 10.36 8.95
C SER A 68 -14.39 10.34 7.53
N VAL A 69 -13.12 9.94 7.37
CA VAL A 69 -12.44 9.86 6.09
C VAL A 69 -12.68 8.46 5.49
N PRO A 70 -13.02 8.34 4.19
CA PRO A 70 -13.16 7.04 3.55
C PRO A 70 -11.91 6.16 3.76
N PRO A 71 -12.05 4.89 4.18
CA PRO A 71 -10.91 4.02 4.51
C PRO A 71 -9.88 3.89 3.37
N ALA A 72 -10.34 3.83 2.12
CA ALA A 72 -9.45 3.78 0.96
C ALA A 72 -8.56 5.02 0.83
N LEU A 73 -9.03 6.21 1.24
CA LEU A 73 -8.22 7.43 1.24
C LEU A 73 -7.25 7.45 2.43
N VAL A 74 -7.67 6.99 3.60
CA VAL A 74 -6.77 6.82 4.76
C VAL A 74 -5.62 5.89 4.39
N SER A 75 -5.92 4.69 3.89
CA SER A 75 -4.91 3.73 3.44
C SER A 75 -4.07 4.27 2.28
N PHE A 76 -4.64 5.04 1.35
CA PHE A 76 -3.83 5.65 0.29
C PHE A 76 -2.76 6.61 0.83
N PHE A 77 -3.11 7.46 1.80
CA PHE A 77 -2.16 8.39 2.40
C PHE A 77 -1.20 7.73 3.40
N ALA A 78 -1.62 6.63 4.04
CA ALA A 78 -0.80 5.85 4.97
C ALA A 78 0.20 4.92 4.26
N ALA A 79 -0.04 4.56 3.00
CA ALA A 79 0.75 3.57 2.27
C ALA A 79 2.28 3.80 2.32
N PRO A 80 2.82 5.02 2.16
CA PRO A 80 4.26 5.23 2.26
C PRO A 80 4.85 4.88 3.63
N TYR A 81 4.09 5.06 4.70
CA TYR A 81 4.52 4.74 6.08
C TYR A 81 4.37 3.24 6.34
N ALA A 82 3.18 2.69 6.07
CA ALA A 82 2.86 1.31 6.37
C ALA A 82 3.63 0.29 5.51
N LEU A 83 3.99 0.66 4.27
CA LEU A 83 4.68 -0.25 3.34
C LEU A 83 6.19 0.08 3.20
N GLY A 84 6.63 1.24 3.69
CA GLY A 84 8.00 1.70 3.57
C GLY A 84 9.00 0.83 4.35
N ASP A 85 8.68 0.51 5.60
CA ASP A 85 9.56 -0.23 6.51
C ASP A 85 10.02 -1.57 5.91
N GLN A 86 9.07 -2.42 5.49
CA GLN A 86 9.38 -3.74 4.95
C GLN A 86 10.14 -3.68 3.61
N PHE A 87 9.88 -2.66 2.80
CA PHE A 87 10.66 -2.41 1.59
C PHE A 87 12.13 -2.08 1.93
N VAL A 88 12.37 -1.18 2.88
CA VAL A 88 13.74 -0.80 3.28
C VAL A 88 14.45 -1.95 3.98
N ASP A 89 13.77 -2.69 4.86
CA ASP A 89 14.35 -3.84 5.55
C ASP A 89 14.77 -4.93 4.56
N SER A 90 13.99 -5.18 3.50
CA SER A 90 14.39 -6.12 2.44
C SER A 90 15.73 -5.74 1.78
N ILE A 91 15.97 -4.44 1.58
CA ILE A 91 17.22 -3.92 1.02
C ILE A 91 18.36 -4.04 2.02
N ASP A 92 18.12 -3.72 3.30
CA ASP A 92 19.12 -3.85 4.38
C ASP A 92 19.51 -5.33 4.56
N GLN A 93 18.57 -6.27 4.50
CA GLN A 93 18.86 -7.71 4.57
C GLN A 93 19.70 -8.18 3.38
N ALA A 94 19.37 -7.74 2.16
CA ALA A 94 20.06 -8.19 0.96
C ALA A 94 21.43 -7.53 0.74
N ARG A 95 21.59 -6.25 1.12
CA ARG A 95 22.73 -5.40 0.71
C ARG A 95 23.27 -4.49 1.83
N GLY A 96 22.74 -4.58 3.05
CA GLY A 96 23.09 -3.73 4.19
C GLY A 96 22.73 -2.25 3.98
N GLY A 97 23.08 -1.42 4.96
CA GLY A 97 22.80 0.03 4.90
C GLY A 97 23.37 0.74 3.67
N SER A 98 24.48 0.25 3.10
CA SER A 98 25.02 0.76 1.84
C SER A 98 24.09 0.52 0.64
N GLY A 99 23.30 -0.55 0.67
CA GLY A 99 22.24 -0.84 -0.29
C GLY A 99 21.08 0.13 -0.16
N VAL A 100 20.70 0.48 1.07
CA VAL A 100 19.68 1.52 1.34
C VAL A 100 20.15 2.88 0.80
N ASP A 101 21.40 3.27 1.07
CA ASP A 101 22.00 4.48 0.48
C ASP A 101 22.01 4.45 -1.05
N ALA A 102 22.29 3.28 -1.65
CA ALA A 102 22.24 3.11 -3.09
C ALA A 102 20.82 3.24 -3.64
N ALA A 103 19.81 2.78 -2.90
CA ALA A 103 18.41 2.94 -3.27
C ALA A 103 17.97 4.40 -3.27
N PHE A 104 18.48 5.24 -2.37
CA PHE A 104 18.23 6.69 -2.44
C PHE A 104 18.83 7.33 -3.70
N ARG A 105 19.97 6.84 -4.19
CA ARG A 105 20.60 7.32 -5.43
C ARG A 105 19.94 6.76 -6.70
N ASN A 106 19.37 5.56 -6.61
CA ASN A 106 18.67 4.88 -7.70
C ASN A 106 17.29 4.37 -7.24
N PRO A 107 16.33 5.28 -7.01
CA PRO A 107 15.07 4.91 -6.39
C PRO A 107 14.20 4.02 -7.28
N PRO A 108 13.28 3.24 -6.68
CA PRO A 108 12.33 2.43 -7.44
C PRO A 108 11.56 3.28 -8.46
N HIS A 109 11.23 2.68 -9.60
CA HIS A 109 10.56 3.38 -10.71
C HIS A 109 9.03 3.33 -10.64
N SER A 110 8.48 2.65 -9.63
CA SER A 110 7.04 2.49 -9.34
C SER A 110 6.84 2.08 -7.89
N GLU A 111 5.58 2.02 -7.45
CA GLU A 111 5.18 1.54 -6.12
C GLU A 111 5.19 0.02 -5.97
N LYS A 112 5.42 -0.74 -7.05
CA LYS A 112 5.42 -2.22 -7.00
C LYS A 112 6.30 -2.81 -5.88
N PRO A 113 7.52 -2.29 -5.61
CA PRO A 113 8.35 -2.77 -4.51
C PRO A 113 7.77 -2.55 -3.11
N LEU A 114 6.75 -1.70 -2.97
CA LEU A 114 6.04 -1.53 -1.69
C LEU A 114 5.07 -2.68 -1.42
N LEU A 115 4.58 -3.35 -2.47
CA LEU A 115 3.67 -4.50 -2.36
C LEU A 115 4.41 -5.84 -2.46
N ASP A 116 5.54 -5.86 -3.18
CA ASP A 116 6.43 -7.01 -3.31
C ASP A 116 7.90 -6.55 -3.22
N PRO A 117 8.52 -6.56 -2.03
CA PRO A 117 9.81 -5.92 -1.80
C PRO A 117 10.99 -6.56 -2.53
N PHE A 118 10.89 -7.83 -2.94
CA PHE A 118 11.99 -8.57 -3.57
C PHE A 118 12.19 -8.23 -5.05
N VAL A 119 11.19 -7.64 -5.69
CA VAL A 119 11.26 -7.28 -7.12
C VAL A 119 12.29 -6.17 -7.37
N TYR A 120 12.51 -5.27 -6.40
CA TYR A 120 13.48 -4.18 -6.56
C TYR A 120 14.93 -4.69 -6.53
N PRO A 121 15.38 -5.49 -5.55
CA PRO A 121 16.69 -6.13 -5.60
C PRO A 121 16.93 -6.99 -6.86
N ALA A 122 15.88 -7.61 -7.39
CA ALA A 122 15.90 -8.42 -8.62
C ALA A 122 15.97 -7.58 -9.91
N GLY A 123 15.86 -6.25 -9.82
CA GLY A 123 15.99 -5.34 -10.96
C GLY A 123 14.71 -5.19 -11.79
N ASP A 124 13.55 -5.20 -11.12
CA ASP A 124 12.24 -5.02 -11.75
C ASP A 124 12.17 -3.79 -12.66
N ARG A 125 11.33 -3.91 -13.69
CA ARG A 125 11.15 -2.89 -14.71
C ARG A 125 9.68 -2.67 -14.99
N VAL A 126 9.26 -1.42 -14.87
CA VAL A 126 7.94 -0.98 -15.29
C VAL A 126 7.81 -1.10 -16.81
N VAL A 127 6.80 -1.84 -17.25
CA VAL A 127 6.37 -1.94 -18.63
C VAL A 127 5.86 -0.57 -19.08
N ASN A 128 6.40 -0.07 -20.19
CA ASN A 128 5.95 1.18 -20.77
C ASN A 128 4.58 1.00 -21.45
N VAL A 129 3.51 1.42 -20.79
CA VAL A 129 2.14 1.35 -21.33
C VAL A 129 1.85 2.62 -22.14
N SER A 130 1.35 2.42 -23.37
CA SER A 130 0.94 3.54 -24.22
C SER A 130 -0.29 4.23 -23.63
N ARG A 131 -0.20 5.55 -23.45
CA ARG A 131 -1.32 6.36 -22.97
C ARG A 131 -2.51 6.31 -23.94
N PRO A 132 -3.75 6.29 -23.44
CA PRO A 132 -4.94 6.47 -24.27
C PRO A 132 -4.86 7.74 -25.11
N LYS A 133 -5.31 7.66 -26.37
CA LYS A 133 -5.37 8.83 -27.27
C LYS A 133 -6.62 9.64 -27.00
N LEU A 134 -6.49 10.97 -27.01
CA LEU A 134 -7.61 11.89 -26.95
C LEU A 134 -8.29 12.02 -28.32
N ALA A 135 -9.62 12.11 -28.31
CA ALA A 135 -10.43 12.43 -29.48
C ALA A 135 -10.39 13.93 -29.81
N SER A 136 -10.85 14.29 -31.02
CA SER A 136 -10.94 15.69 -31.43
C SER A 136 -11.87 16.48 -30.49
N GLY A 137 -11.36 17.57 -29.92
CA GLY A 137 -12.10 18.44 -28.99
C GLY A 137 -11.91 18.10 -27.51
N GLU A 138 -11.28 16.98 -27.17
CA GLU A 138 -10.94 16.63 -25.77
C GLU A 138 -9.68 17.38 -25.33
N LYS A 139 -9.74 18.00 -24.14
CA LYS A 139 -8.59 18.67 -23.53
C LYS A 139 -8.09 17.87 -22.34
N ARG A 140 -6.82 17.46 -22.37
CA ARG A 140 -6.16 16.81 -21.24
C ARG A 140 -6.25 17.68 -19.98
N VAL A 141 -6.70 17.09 -18.89
CA VAL A 141 -6.67 17.63 -17.54
C VAL A 141 -5.43 17.13 -16.83
N ASP A 142 -5.20 15.83 -16.91
CA ASP A 142 -4.11 15.16 -16.23
C ASP A 142 -3.69 13.89 -16.98
N LYS A 143 -2.53 13.34 -16.64
CA LYS A 143 -2.00 12.09 -17.18
C LYS A 143 -1.00 11.53 -16.17
N GLY A 144 -0.91 10.22 -16.12
CA GLY A 144 0.01 9.56 -15.22
C GLY A 144 -0.07 8.06 -15.37
N ASP A 145 0.55 7.38 -14.44
CA ASP A 145 0.20 6.03 -14.02
C ASP A 145 -0.78 6.11 -12.84
N PHE A 146 -1.71 5.16 -12.76
CA PHE A 146 -2.57 4.99 -11.61
C PHE A 146 -1.79 4.38 -10.44
N GLY A 147 -0.90 3.42 -10.73
CA GLY A 147 0.01 2.84 -9.74
C GLY A 147 -0.53 1.56 -9.11
N ALA A 148 0.40 0.68 -8.72
CA ALA A 148 0.07 -0.64 -8.18
C ALA A 148 -0.69 -0.55 -6.85
N VAL A 149 -0.33 0.40 -5.98
CA VAL A 149 -0.97 0.59 -4.67
C VAL A 149 -2.39 1.13 -4.86
N ALA A 150 -2.58 2.10 -5.75
CA ALA A 150 -3.91 2.62 -6.05
C ALA A 150 -4.83 1.53 -6.64
N TRP A 151 -4.33 0.69 -7.54
CA TRP A 151 -5.11 -0.46 -8.05
C TRP A 151 -5.49 -1.43 -6.95
N TYR A 152 -4.56 -1.76 -6.06
CA TYR A 152 -4.83 -2.64 -4.94
C TYR A 152 -5.97 -2.09 -4.08
N LEU A 153 -5.88 -0.81 -3.68
CA LEU A 153 -6.90 -0.17 -2.83
C LEU A 153 -8.26 -0.07 -3.52
N VAL A 154 -8.30 0.24 -4.82
CA VAL A 154 -9.55 0.25 -5.59
C VAL A 154 -10.17 -1.14 -5.65
N LEU A 155 -9.40 -2.17 -5.95
CA LEU A 155 -9.89 -3.54 -6.05
C LEU A 155 -10.33 -4.06 -4.67
N ALA A 156 -9.51 -3.91 -3.64
CA ALA A 156 -9.80 -4.35 -2.27
C ALA A 156 -11.01 -3.62 -1.65
N SER A 157 -11.36 -2.42 -2.14
CA SER A 157 -12.56 -1.72 -1.68
C SER A 157 -13.87 -2.43 -2.05
N ARG A 158 -13.85 -3.35 -3.03
CA ARG A 158 -15.04 -4.04 -3.56
C ARG A 158 -14.86 -5.54 -3.77
N LEU A 159 -13.64 -6.04 -3.67
CA LEU A 159 -13.26 -7.44 -3.82
C LEU A 159 -12.61 -7.93 -2.53
N ASP A 160 -12.52 -9.25 -2.41
CA ASP A 160 -11.67 -9.88 -1.40
C ASP A 160 -10.22 -9.34 -1.50
N PRO A 161 -9.61 -8.85 -0.40
CA PRO A 161 -8.27 -8.27 -0.45
C PRO A 161 -7.16 -9.23 -0.89
N HIS A 162 -7.28 -10.54 -0.62
CA HIS A 162 -6.32 -11.53 -1.15
C HIS A 162 -6.39 -11.58 -2.66
N ARG A 163 -7.59 -11.64 -3.23
CA ARG A 163 -7.78 -11.57 -4.69
C ARG A 163 -7.32 -10.24 -5.30
N ALA A 164 -7.49 -9.14 -4.58
CA ALA A 164 -6.99 -7.84 -5.02
C ALA A 164 -5.46 -7.80 -5.04
N LEU A 165 -4.82 -8.38 -4.03
CA LEU A 165 -3.36 -8.48 -3.92
C LEU A 165 -2.78 -9.38 -5.02
N ASP A 166 -3.35 -10.56 -5.25
CA ASP A 166 -2.99 -11.46 -6.35
C ASP A 166 -3.06 -10.77 -7.72
N ALA A 167 -4.09 -9.93 -7.92
CA ALA A 167 -4.28 -9.22 -9.18
C ALA A 167 -3.16 -8.19 -9.43
N VAL A 168 -2.72 -7.48 -8.38
CA VAL A 168 -1.68 -6.46 -8.50
C VAL A 168 -0.26 -7.04 -8.48
N ASP A 169 -0.05 -8.27 -8.02
CA ASP A 169 1.23 -8.98 -8.24
C ASP A 169 1.54 -9.12 -9.74
N GLY A 170 0.50 -9.29 -10.56
CA GLY A 170 0.57 -9.28 -12.02
C GLY A 170 0.73 -7.89 -12.65
N TRP A 171 0.68 -6.80 -11.86
CA TRP A 171 0.84 -5.45 -12.40
C TRP A 171 2.27 -5.24 -12.91
N GLY A 172 2.38 -4.85 -14.18
CA GLY A 172 3.65 -4.51 -14.83
C GLY A 172 3.80 -3.03 -15.13
N GLY A 173 2.72 -2.26 -15.07
CA GLY A 173 2.68 -0.87 -15.50
C GLY A 173 1.28 -0.51 -16.01
N ASP A 174 0.92 0.77 -15.93
CA ASP A 174 -0.32 1.29 -16.48
C ASP A 174 -0.13 2.73 -16.98
N ALA A 175 -1.17 3.26 -17.59
CA ALA A 175 -1.20 4.65 -18.00
C ALA A 175 -2.65 5.15 -18.10
N TYR A 176 -2.91 6.36 -17.60
CA TYR A 176 -4.16 7.06 -17.81
C TYR A 176 -3.95 8.43 -18.47
N VAL A 177 -5.04 8.92 -19.06
CA VAL A 177 -5.21 10.33 -19.42
C VAL A 177 -6.57 10.74 -18.88
N ALA A 178 -6.59 11.72 -17.98
CA ALA A 178 -7.80 12.41 -17.59
C ALA A 178 -8.01 13.57 -18.55
N PHE A 179 -9.22 13.73 -19.06
CA PHE A 179 -9.54 14.80 -20.00
C PHE A 179 -10.93 15.35 -19.71
N ASN A 180 -11.08 16.64 -20.01
CA ASN A 180 -12.35 17.30 -19.98
C ASN A 180 -13.13 16.89 -21.24
N ARG A 181 -13.96 15.86 -21.10
CA ARG A 181 -15.32 15.92 -21.65
C ARG A 181 -16.13 16.76 -20.69
N ALA A 182 -17.07 17.59 -21.18
CA ALA A 182 -17.85 18.52 -20.34
C ALA A 182 -18.24 17.83 -19.02
N LEU A 183 -17.48 18.13 -17.94
CA LEU A 183 -17.50 17.38 -16.68
C LEU A 183 -18.92 17.33 -16.12
N GLY A 184 -19.72 18.35 -16.42
CA GLY A 184 -21.13 18.42 -16.12
C GLY A 184 -21.97 17.30 -16.70
N SER A 185 -21.71 16.83 -17.94
CA SER A 185 -22.46 15.74 -18.56
C SER A 185 -22.21 14.39 -17.88
N VAL A 186 -20.94 14.07 -17.61
CA VAL A 186 -20.53 12.83 -16.95
C VAL A 186 -20.96 12.81 -15.48
N MET A 187 -20.80 13.93 -14.75
CA MET A 187 -21.26 14.02 -13.37
C MET A 187 -22.79 13.96 -13.29
N SER A 188 -23.51 14.54 -14.26
CA SER A 188 -24.97 14.41 -14.35
C SER A 188 -25.40 12.96 -14.59
N ASP A 189 -24.66 12.19 -15.39
CA ASP A 189 -24.96 10.77 -15.63
C ASP A 189 -24.59 9.89 -14.43
N TRP A 190 -23.49 10.20 -13.73
CA TRP A 190 -23.14 9.57 -12.46
C TRP A 190 -24.19 9.81 -11.38
N ALA A 191 -24.69 11.04 -11.22
CA ALA A 191 -25.73 11.35 -10.24
C ALA A 191 -27.06 10.63 -10.52
N LYS A 192 -27.38 10.35 -11.79
CA LYS A 192 -28.55 9.55 -12.18
C LYS A 192 -28.42 8.06 -11.80
N ALA A 193 -27.20 7.57 -11.62
CA ALA A 193 -26.94 6.19 -11.21
C ALA A 193 -26.96 5.99 -9.69
N MET A 194 -27.00 7.09 -8.92
CA MET A 194 -27.15 7.07 -7.46
C MET A 194 -28.63 6.87 -7.07
N PRO A 195 -28.90 6.36 -5.84
CA PRO A 195 -30.26 6.35 -5.30
C PRO A 195 -30.92 7.73 -5.41
N ALA A 196 -32.23 7.75 -5.67
CA ALA A 196 -32.96 8.99 -5.87
C ALA A 196 -32.73 9.97 -4.69
N GLY A 197 -32.16 11.14 -4.99
CA GLY A 197 -31.85 12.18 -3.99
C GLY A 197 -30.45 12.09 -3.34
N ALA A 198 -29.66 11.05 -3.62
CA ALA A 198 -28.32 10.89 -3.04
C ALA A 198 -27.22 11.69 -3.78
N ALA A 199 -27.51 12.21 -4.97
CA ALA A 199 -26.62 13.12 -5.67
C ALA A 199 -27.40 14.13 -6.53
N ARG A 200 -26.86 15.34 -6.64
CA ARG A 200 -27.30 16.43 -7.52
C ARG A 200 -26.07 17.06 -8.16
N VAL A 201 -26.20 17.41 -9.44
CA VAL A 201 -25.15 18.08 -10.20
C VAL A 201 -25.73 19.32 -10.86
N THR A 202 -25.05 20.45 -10.67
CA THR A 202 -25.36 21.73 -11.30
C THR A 202 -24.20 22.12 -12.22
N VAL A 203 -24.52 22.44 -13.47
CA VAL A 203 -23.52 22.73 -14.50
C VAL A 203 -23.59 24.21 -14.89
N GLY A 204 -22.54 24.98 -14.58
CA GLY A 204 -22.37 26.40 -14.91
C GLY A 204 -20.93 26.72 -15.33
N ALA A 205 -20.38 27.85 -14.88
CA ALA A 205 -18.94 28.16 -15.05
C ALA A 205 -18.02 27.21 -14.26
N THR A 206 -18.59 26.57 -13.22
CA THR A 206 -18.06 25.44 -12.48
C THR A 206 -19.07 24.29 -12.54
N VAL A 207 -18.61 23.06 -12.27
CA VAL A 207 -19.49 21.91 -12.05
C VAL A 207 -19.58 21.71 -10.55
N GLU A 208 -20.77 21.91 -9.99
CA GLU A 208 -21.05 21.73 -8.57
C GLU A 208 -21.75 20.39 -8.37
N VAL A 209 -21.25 19.60 -7.43
CA VAL A 209 -21.74 18.26 -7.12
C VAL A 209 -22.10 18.24 -5.65
N GLU A 210 -23.37 18.06 -5.35
CA GLU A 210 -23.88 17.78 -4.01
C GLU A 210 -24.16 16.29 -3.95
N SER A 211 -23.57 15.57 -3.00
CA SER A 211 -23.89 14.16 -2.77
C SER A 211 -24.04 13.91 -1.28
N CYS A 212 -25.05 13.12 -0.93
CA CYS A 212 -25.30 12.65 0.42
C CYS A 212 -24.99 11.16 0.48
N ASP A 213 -24.49 10.70 1.62
CA ASP A 213 -24.41 9.27 1.91
C ASP A 213 -25.82 8.65 1.77
N PRO A 214 -26.04 7.67 0.87
CA PRO A 214 -27.34 7.02 0.70
C PRO A 214 -27.73 6.16 1.92
N GLY A 215 -26.88 6.07 2.94
CA GLY A 215 -27.13 5.40 4.21
C GLY A 215 -26.93 3.89 4.13
N ALA A 216 -26.93 3.24 5.29
CA ALA A 216 -26.59 1.82 5.49
C ALA A 216 -27.45 0.80 4.70
N SER A 217 -28.52 1.25 4.03
CA SER A 217 -29.40 0.43 3.19
C SER A 217 -28.98 0.33 1.73
N ALA A 218 -28.07 1.21 1.27
CA ALA A 218 -27.45 1.08 -0.03
C ALA A 218 -26.33 0.03 0.09
N GLY A 219 -26.49 -1.11 -0.58
CA GLY A 219 -25.54 -2.21 -0.48
C GLY A 219 -24.11 -1.76 -0.82
N SER A 220 -23.25 -1.69 0.20
CA SER A 220 -21.81 -1.72 0.01
C SER A 220 -21.43 -3.17 -0.29
N SER A 221 -20.88 -3.41 -1.48
CA SER A 221 -20.38 -4.74 -1.86
C SER A 221 -18.95 -5.00 -1.37
N GLY A 222 -18.45 -4.19 -0.43
CA GLY A 222 -17.14 -4.36 0.22
C GLY A 222 -17.32 -4.82 1.66
N PRO A 223 -16.33 -5.51 2.27
CA PRO A 223 -16.45 -6.01 3.62
C PRO A 223 -16.80 -4.89 4.59
N ALA A 224 -17.89 -5.05 5.34
CA ALA A 224 -18.18 -4.22 6.50
C ALA A 224 -17.13 -4.53 7.57
N GLY A 225 -16.12 -3.68 7.66
CA GLY A 225 -14.96 -3.86 8.55
C GLY A 225 -13.67 -3.71 7.78
N SER A 226 -13.32 -2.46 7.47
CA SER A 226 -11.96 -2.08 7.06
C SER A 226 -11.01 -2.25 8.25
N GLY A 227 -10.59 -3.49 8.53
CA GLY A 227 -9.19 -3.65 8.94
C GLY A 227 -8.35 -2.93 7.88
N ASP A 228 -7.34 -2.18 8.31
CA ASP A 228 -6.53 -1.32 7.44
C ASP A 228 -6.24 -2.06 6.12
N LEU A 229 -6.65 -1.49 4.99
CA LEU A 229 -6.53 -2.18 3.69
C LEU A 229 -5.08 -2.55 3.42
N LEU A 230 -4.13 -1.90 4.08
CA LEU A 230 -2.70 -2.16 4.00
C LEU A 230 -2.20 -3.31 4.90
N THR A 231 -2.98 -3.77 5.88
CA THR A 231 -2.56 -4.85 6.80
C THR A 231 -2.12 -6.09 6.02
N LEU A 232 -2.89 -6.51 5.01
CA LEU A 232 -2.58 -7.68 4.22
C LEU A 232 -1.24 -7.56 3.46
N PRO A 233 -1.00 -6.55 2.60
CA PRO A 233 0.28 -6.40 1.90
C PRO A 233 1.46 -6.13 2.84
N ALA A 234 1.27 -5.36 3.92
CA ALA A 234 2.30 -5.12 4.92
C ALA A 234 2.70 -6.42 5.63
N THR A 235 1.72 -7.22 6.05
CA THR A 235 1.95 -8.50 6.74
C THR A 235 2.62 -9.52 5.81
N ARG A 236 2.20 -9.61 4.54
CA ARG A 236 2.86 -10.47 3.54
C ARG A 236 4.35 -10.14 3.44
N SER A 237 4.67 -8.86 3.36
CA SER A 237 6.06 -8.39 3.28
C SER A 237 6.84 -8.73 4.57
N ALA A 238 6.24 -8.50 5.73
CA ALA A 238 6.85 -8.82 7.03
C ALA A 238 7.15 -10.30 7.22
N ILE A 239 6.23 -11.19 6.82
CA ILE A 239 6.45 -12.64 6.87
C ILE A 239 7.62 -13.04 5.98
N ALA A 240 7.69 -12.49 4.76
CA ALA A 240 8.73 -12.84 3.81
C ALA A 240 10.11 -12.37 4.30
N VAL A 241 10.24 -11.10 4.70
CA VAL A 241 11.49 -10.54 5.22
C VAL A 241 11.92 -11.26 6.50
N GLY A 242 10.98 -11.59 7.39
CA GLY A 242 11.23 -12.41 8.58
C GLY A 242 11.76 -13.81 8.26
N ALA A 243 11.25 -14.46 7.22
CA ALA A 243 11.76 -15.76 6.76
C ALA A 243 13.18 -15.66 6.20
N VAL A 244 13.50 -14.60 5.46
CA VAL A 244 14.88 -14.33 4.99
C VAL A 244 15.83 -14.15 6.16
N LYS A 245 15.45 -13.38 7.19
CA LYS A 245 16.23 -13.22 8.43
C LYS A 245 16.50 -14.56 9.13
N GLN A 246 15.61 -15.54 8.99
CA GLN A 246 15.75 -16.89 9.53
C GLN A 246 16.53 -17.85 8.59
N GLY A 247 17.08 -17.35 7.49
CA GLY A 247 17.94 -18.09 6.57
C GLY A 247 17.24 -18.72 5.36
N ALA A 248 15.98 -18.37 5.09
CA ALA A 248 15.33 -18.77 3.84
C ALA A 248 15.91 -17.99 2.64
N THR A 249 15.94 -18.61 1.46
CA THR A 249 16.19 -17.90 0.20
C THR A 249 15.00 -16.97 -0.12
N GLU A 250 15.21 -15.84 -0.80
CA GLU A 250 14.15 -14.91 -1.22
C GLU A 250 12.95 -15.63 -1.86
N ARG A 251 13.21 -16.52 -2.83
CA ARG A 251 12.17 -17.30 -3.52
C ARG A 251 11.35 -18.23 -2.61
N ALA A 252 11.99 -18.79 -1.57
CA ALA A 252 11.30 -19.61 -0.58
C ALA A 252 10.49 -18.74 0.39
N ALA A 253 10.99 -17.55 0.73
CA ALA A 253 10.32 -16.58 1.57
C ALA A 253 9.08 -15.97 0.88
N GLU A 254 9.17 -15.62 -0.41
CA GLU A 254 8.03 -15.19 -1.25
C GLU A 254 6.95 -16.28 -1.30
N CYS A 255 7.33 -17.50 -1.65
CA CYS A 255 6.40 -18.64 -1.67
C CYS A 255 5.72 -18.83 -0.32
N PHE A 256 6.49 -18.75 0.77
CA PHE A 256 5.98 -18.97 2.11
C PHE A 256 5.02 -17.86 2.54
N SER A 257 5.38 -16.59 2.33
CA SER A 257 4.53 -15.46 2.71
C SER A 257 3.21 -15.47 1.95
N HIS A 258 3.22 -15.77 0.64
CA HIS A 258 2.01 -15.91 -0.18
C HIS A 258 1.10 -16.99 0.40
N LYS A 259 1.64 -18.18 0.67
CA LYS A 259 0.85 -19.28 1.25
C LYS A 259 0.27 -18.97 2.63
N VAL A 260 1.00 -18.24 3.47
CA VAL A 260 0.52 -17.88 4.81
C VAL A 260 -0.61 -16.86 4.71
N VAL A 261 -0.46 -15.82 3.89
CA VAL A 261 -1.53 -14.83 3.76
C VAL A 261 -2.74 -15.40 3.05
N ASP A 262 -2.61 -16.36 2.13
CA ASP A 262 -3.76 -17.06 1.51
C ASP A 262 -4.48 -18.00 2.49
N LEU A 263 -3.78 -18.48 3.52
CA LEU A 263 -4.29 -19.43 4.50
C LEU A 263 -5.12 -18.74 5.59
N LEU A 264 -4.76 -17.50 5.96
CA LEU A 264 -5.29 -16.78 7.11
C LEU A 264 -6.28 -15.71 6.67
N THR A 265 -7.35 -15.50 7.46
CA THR A 265 -8.19 -14.30 7.29
C THR A 265 -7.43 -13.05 7.73
N ILE A 266 -7.85 -11.87 7.27
CA ILE A 266 -7.24 -10.59 7.71
C ILE A 266 -7.20 -10.47 9.24
N GLN A 267 -8.27 -10.87 9.93
CA GLN A 267 -8.33 -10.85 11.40
C GLN A 267 -7.35 -11.83 12.05
N GLN A 268 -7.02 -12.93 11.38
CA GLN A 268 -6.05 -13.91 11.87
C GLN A 268 -4.60 -13.48 11.61
N LEU A 269 -4.35 -12.54 10.70
CA LEU A 269 -3.01 -11.98 10.48
C LEU A 269 -2.53 -11.15 11.68
N ASP A 270 -3.46 -10.57 12.44
CA ASP A 270 -3.18 -9.82 13.67
C ASP A 270 -3.22 -10.71 14.93
N ALA A 271 -3.49 -12.01 14.79
CA ALA A 271 -3.61 -12.93 15.92
C ALA A 271 -2.23 -13.33 16.48
N SER A 272 -2.15 -13.47 17.80
CA SER A 272 -0.98 -13.98 18.49
C SER A 272 -0.71 -15.47 18.16
N ASP A 273 0.53 -15.91 18.36
CA ASP A 273 0.91 -17.32 18.17
C ASP A 273 0.03 -18.28 18.98
N ALA A 274 -0.37 -17.88 20.20
CA ALA A 274 -1.24 -18.68 21.06
C ALA A 274 -2.67 -18.80 20.48
N GLU A 275 -3.19 -17.73 19.87
CA GLU A 275 -4.50 -17.75 19.21
C GLU A 275 -4.45 -18.60 17.93
N LEU A 276 -3.38 -18.47 17.13
CA LEU A 276 -3.17 -19.30 15.94
C LEU A 276 -3.03 -20.79 16.30
N GLU A 277 -2.37 -21.10 17.41
CA GLU A 277 -2.24 -22.47 17.92
C GLU A 277 -3.58 -23.02 18.40
N ALA A 278 -4.36 -22.23 19.15
CA ALA A 278 -5.70 -22.62 19.58
C ALA A 278 -6.65 -22.89 18.41
N LEU A 279 -6.45 -22.20 17.28
CA LEU A 279 -7.19 -22.42 16.03
C LEU A 279 -6.62 -23.57 15.17
N GLY A 280 -5.52 -24.20 15.59
CA GLY A 280 -4.84 -25.27 14.85
C GLY A 280 -4.16 -24.79 13.56
N LEU A 281 -3.92 -23.48 13.41
CA LEU A 281 -3.36 -22.87 12.21
C LEU A 281 -1.82 -22.97 12.17
N THR A 282 -1.16 -23.07 13.32
CA THR A 282 0.31 -23.20 13.42
C THR A 282 0.85 -24.43 12.67
N ALA A 283 0.11 -25.53 12.65
CA ALA A 283 0.49 -26.72 11.87
C ALA A 283 0.42 -26.45 10.36
N LYS A 284 -0.64 -25.78 9.90
CA LYS A 284 -0.81 -25.43 8.48
C LYS A 284 0.22 -24.41 8.00
N ILE A 285 0.59 -23.44 8.85
CA ILE A 285 1.67 -22.48 8.58
C ILE A 285 3.00 -23.23 8.42
N ARG A 286 3.28 -24.22 9.28
CA ARG A 286 4.49 -25.06 9.17
C ARG A 286 4.50 -25.87 7.86
N ASP A 287 3.36 -26.44 7.47
CA ASP A 287 3.23 -27.18 6.22
C ASP A 287 3.46 -26.28 4.99
N ALA A 288 2.96 -25.04 5.03
CA ALA A 288 3.25 -24.02 4.00
C ALA A 288 4.76 -23.74 3.90
N ALA A 289 5.46 -23.59 5.03
CA ALA A 289 6.91 -23.40 5.04
C ALA A 289 7.65 -24.60 4.43
N LEU A 290 7.26 -25.83 4.78
CA LEU A 290 7.86 -27.05 4.23
C LEU A 290 7.65 -27.16 2.71
N ALA A 291 6.45 -26.82 2.22
CA ALA A 291 6.12 -26.86 0.80
C ALA A 291 6.96 -25.88 -0.04
N CYS A 292 7.43 -24.78 0.56
CA CYS A 292 8.23 -23.76 -0.12
C CYS A 292 9.75 -23.97 -0.06
N ARG A 293 10.24 -25.00 0.65
CA ARG A 293 11.67 -25.33 0.73
C ARG A 293 12.25 -25.88 -0.59
N GLY A 294 11.39 -26.38 -1.48
CA GLY A 294 11.78 -27.00 -2.75
C GLY A 294 11.79 -26.04 -3.95
N SER A 295 11.45 -24.77 -3.76
CA SER A 295 11.27 -23.79 -4.84
C SER A 295 12.57 -23.27 -5.49
N GLY A 296 13.70 -23.95 -5.28
CA GLY A 296 15.04 -23.54 -5.73
C GLY A 296 15.25 -23.53 -7.24
#